data_AF-A0A430M5Q8-F1
#
_entry.id   AF-A0A430M5Q8-F1
#
_cell.length_a   1.000
_cell.length_b   1.000
_cell.length_c   1.000
_cell.angle_alpha   90.00
_cell.angle_beta   90.00
_cell.angle_gamma   90.00
#
_symmetry.space_group_name_H-M   'P 1'
#
loop_
_entity.id
_entity.type
_entity.pdbx_description
1 polymer ?
#
loop_
_entity_poly.entity_id
_entity_poly.type
_entity_poly.pdbx_seq_one_letter_code
_entity_poly.pdbx_strand_id
1 'polypeptide(L)'
;MADTGGQQTGIILSTAFTALLTGYAFGVWTIRGYLISPDLVEERRRNLHDPEESEESDIDEDDSLLDHAPNWTNGPDADRRQGLKAEEKEKVVQDNGEECKLVLVVRTDLGMTKGKIAAQCSHATLACYKTLLRAPANSPQRKILSRWERLGQAKIAVQVKSQEEMLELRRKARSLGITAEVIQDAGRTQIEAGSMTVLGVGPAPRSVVDQVTGGLKLL
;
A
#
# COMPACT_ATOMS: atom_id res chain seq x y z
N MET A 1 -36.18 18.49 60.62
CA MET A 1 -35.79 17.66 59.45
C MET A 1 -35.02 18.57 58.51
N ALA A 2 -33.69 18.45 58.49
CA ALA A 2 -32.81 19.38 57.82
C ALA A 2 -32.74 19.10 56.31
N ASP A 3 -32.78 20.18 55.52
CA ASP A 3 -32.74 20.21 54.05
C ASP A 3 -31.43 19.63 53.50
N THR A 4 -31.42 18.31 53.30
CA THR A 4 -30.22 17.58 52.85
C THR A 4 -30.15 17.49 51.32
N GLY A 5 -31.31 17.60 50.64
CA GLY A 5 -31.40 17.52 49.18
C GLY A 5 -30.92 18.79 48.47
N GLY A 6 -31.19 19.97 49.05
CA GLY A 6 -30.68 21.24 48.52
C GLY A 6 -29.15 21.32 48.55
N GLN A 7 -28.53 20.82 49.63
CA GLN A 7 -27.07 20.81 49.78
C GLN A 7 -26.37 19.89 48.77
N GLN A 8 -26.88 18.68 48.55
CA GLN A 8 -26.31 17.75 47.56
C GLN A 8 -26.42 18.28 46.13
N THR A 9 -27.56 18.89 45.79
CA THR A 9 -27.78 19.49 44.47
C THR A 9 -26.83 20.67 44.24
N GLY A 10 -26.59 21.49 45.27
CA GLY A 10 -25.63 22.59 45.21
C GLY A 10 -24.19 22.14 44.97
N ILE A 11 -23.76 21.03 45.59
CA ILE A 11 -22.41 20.46 45.41
C ILE A 11 -22.24 19.91 43.99
N ILE A 12 -23.25 19.24 43.44
CA ILE A 12 -23.17 18.69 42.08
C ILE A 12 -23.06 19.81 41.04
N LEU A 13 -23.88 20.85 41.18
CA LEU A 13 -23.87 22.00 40.27
C LEU A 13 -22.56 22.77 40.32
N SER A 14 -21.99 22.99 41.50
CA SER A 14 -20.71 23.69 41.64
C SER A 14 -19.56 22.89 41.06
N THR A 15 -19.51 21.58 41.32
CA THR A 15 -18.45 20.70 40.80
C THR A 15 -18.50 20.60 39.28
N ALA A 16 -19.69 20.48 38.70
CA ALA A 16 -19.87 20.46 37.25
C ALA A 16 -19.43 21.78 36.60
N PHE A 17 -19.75 22.92 37.22
CA PHE A 17 -19.36 24.23 36.72
C PHE A 17 -17.84 24.45 36.79
N THR A 18 -17.20 24.04 37.89
CA THR A 18 -15.74 24.11 38.03
C THR A 18 -15.03 23.20 37.03
N ALA A 19 -15.51 21.97 36.83
CA ALA A 19 -14.95 21.04 35.84
C ALA A 19 -15.08 21.57 34.41
N LEU A 20 -16.22 22.19 34.07
CA LEU A 20 -16.44 22.80 32.76
C LEU A 20 -15.49 23.97 32.50
N LEU A 21 -15.37 24.89 33.46
CA LEU A 21 -14.50 26.07 33.31
C LEU A 21 -13.02 25.70 33.21
N THR A 22 -12.57 24.77 34.06
CA THR A 22 -11.17 24.30 34.04
C THR A 22 -10.87 23.52 32.75
N GLY A 23 -11.77 22.64 32.31
CA GLY A 23 -11.63 21.91 31.05
C GLY A 23 -11.63 22.83 29.83
N TYR A 24 -12.51 23.85 29.80
CA TYR A 24 -12.55 24.83 28.72
C TYR A 24 -11.28 25.70 28.68
N ALA A 25 -10.83 26.19 29.84
CA ALA A 25 -9.59 26.97 29.93
C ALA A 25 -8.37 26.16 29.49
N PHE A 26 -8.29 24.89 29.90
CA PHE A 26 -7.22 23.98 29.47
C PHE A 26 -7.29 23.70 27.97
N GLY A 27 -8.47 23.41 27.42
CA GLY A 27 -8.67 23.23 25.98
C GLY A 27 -8.21 24.45 25.18
N VAL A 28 -8.61 25.66 25.60
CA VAL A 28 -8.18 26.91 24.98
C VAL A 28 -6.67 27.13 25.10
N TRP A 29 -6.06 26.78 26.24
CA TRP A 29 -4.61 26.87 26.46
C TRP A 29 -3.81 25.93 25.56
N THR A 30 -4.31 24.71 25.31
CA THR A 30 -3.69 23.77 24.37
C THR A 30 -3.83 24.23 22.91
N ILE A 31 -5.01 24.74 22.51
CA ILE A 31 -5.25 25.22 21.13
C ILE A 31 -4.43 26.48 20.82
N ARG A 32 -4.20 27.35 21.80
CA ARG A 32 -3.34 28.54 21.64
C ARG A 32 -1.84 28.24 21.59
N GLY A 33 -1.43 26.96 21.60
CA GLY A 33 -0.05 26.56 21.36
C GLY A 33 0.87 26.67 22.58
N TYR A 34 0.33 26.74 23.80
CA TYR A 34 1.17 26.73 25.01
C TYR A 34 1.62 25.32 25.42
N LEU A 35 1.02 24.26 24.86
CA LEU A 35 1.40 22.87 25.11
C LEU A 35 2.37 22.32 24.04
N ILE A 36 2.25 22.78 22.80
CA ILE A 36 3.14 22.45 21.68
C ILE A 36 3.81 23.74 21.30
N SER A 37 5.11 23.89 21.59
CA SER A 37 5.83 25.15 21.35
C SER A 37 5.57 25.65 19.92
N PRO A 38 5.26 26.95 19.71
CA PRO A 38 5.11 27.52 18.38
C PRO A 38 6.32 27.21 17.48
N ASP A 39 7.52 27.08 18.05
CA ASP A 39 8.74 26.69 17.35
C ASP A 39 8.62 25.33 16.64
N LEU A 40 7.94 24.35 17.24
CA LEU A 40 7.74 23.01 16.65
C LEU A 40 6.70 23.02 15.53
N VAL A 41 5.73 23.94 15.60
CA VAL A 41 4.75 24.16 14.53
C VAL A 41 5.42 24.85 13.35
N GLU A 42 6.30 25.82 13.62
CA GLU A 42 7.14 26.48 12.61
C GLU A 42 8.14 25.51 11.98
N GLU A 43 8.78 24.64 12.75
CA GLU A 43 9.71 23.62 12.24
C GLU A 43 8.99 22.61 11.33
N ARG A 44 7.78 22.17 11.70
CA ARG A 44 6.94 21.33 10.84
C ARG A 44 6.53 22.06 9.55
N ARG A 45 6.22 23.35 9.64
CA ARG A 45 5.82 24.16 8.48
C ARG A 45 7.00 24.42 7.55
N ARG A 46 8.20 24.66 8.11
CA ARG A 46 9.48 24.79 7.39
C ARG A 46 9.79 23.51 6.63
N ASN A 47 9.78 22.35 7.30
CA ASN A 47 10.00 21.05 6.63
C ASN A 47 8.97 20.72 5.52
N LEU A 48 7.80 21.36 5.52
CA LEU A 48 6.79 21.16 4.47
C LEU A 48 6.91 22.17 3.31
N HIS A 49 7.56 23.31 3.50
CA HIS A 49 7.60 24.43 2.55
C HIS A 49 9.02 24.84 2.14
N ASP A 50 10.05 24.21 2.68
CA ASP A 50 11.44 24.51 2.37
C ASP A 50 11.94 23.60 1.23
N PRO A 51 12.27 24.15 0.05
CA PRO A 51 12.90 23.43 -1.02
C PRO A 51 14.42 23.49 -0.85
N GLU A 52 14.95 23.09 0.30
CA GLU A 52 16.37 22.71 0.35
C GLU A 52 16.50 21.40 -0.42
N GLU A 53 16.62 21.54 -1.75
CA GLU A 53 17.17 20.54 -2.63
C GLU A 53 18.51 20.12 -2.04
N SER A 54 18.61 18.85 -1.67
CA SER A 54 19.90 18.24 -1.38
C SER A 54 20.80 18.51 -2.58
N GLU A 55 22.00 19.04 -2.33
CA GLU A 55 23.07 19.16 -3.32
C GLU A 55 23.50 17.75 -3.81
N GLU A 56 22.67 17.09 -4.60
CA GLU A 56 23.06 15.94 -5.42
C GLU A 56 23.32 16.46 -6.83
N SER A 57 24.58 16.83 -7.05
CA SER A 57 25.35 16.77 -8.30
C SER A 57 24.59 17.02 -9.62
N ASP A 58 24.88 18.18 -10.21
CA ASP A 58 24.96 18.51 -11.64
C ASP A 58 24.58 17.37 -12.61
N ILE A 59 23.32 17.36 -13.05
CA ILE A 59 22.91 16.68 -14.28
C ILE A 59 22.65 17.78 -15.30
N ASP A 60 23.43 17.78 -16.37
CA ASP A 60 23.42 18.78 -17.44
C ASP A 60 21.99 19.05 -17.96
N GLU A 61 21.44 20.22 -17.60
CA GLU A 61 20.22 20.79 -18.14
C GLU A 61 20.49 21.37 -19.53
N ASP A 62 20.60 20.54 -20.56
CA ASP A 62 20.35 21.02 -21.93
C ASP A 62 19.99 19.87 -22.88
N ASP A 63 18.81 19.25 -22.67
CA ASP A 63 17.96 18.94 -23.82
C ASP A 63 16.48 18.79 -23.42
N SER A 64 15.81 19.94 -23.50
CA SER A 64 14.47 20.15 -24.06
C SER A 64 13.30 19.17 -23.77
N LEU A 65 12.19 19.80 -23.35
CA LEU A 65 10.78 19.33 -23.34
C LEU A 65 10.24 18.63 -22.08
N LEU A 66 9.94 19.48 -21.11
CA LEU A 66 8.86 19.31 -20.14
C LEU A 66 7.51 19.00 -20.84
N ASP A 67 7.19 17.73 -21.10
CA ASP A 67 5.80 17.31 -21.37
C ASP A 67 5.50 15.81 -21.15
N HIS A 68 5.98 15.17 -20.09
CA HIS A 68 5.71 13.72 -19.89
C HIS A 68 5.36 13.36 -18.44
N ALA A 69 4.24 13.86 -17.94
CA ALA A 69 3.45 13.04 -17.01
C ALA A 69 2.82 11.91 -17.84
N PRO A 70 3.23 10.64 -17.71
CA PRO A 70 2.52 9.56 -18.39
C PRO A 70 1.07 9.60 -17.92
N ASN A 71 0.13 9.71 -18.85
CA ASN A 71 -1.29 9.65 -18.58
C ASN A 71 -1.60 8.28 -17.95
N TRP A 72 -1.61 8.19 -16.62
CA TRP A 72 -1.92 6.97 -15.86
C TRP A 72 -3.38 6.52 -16.03
N THR A 73 -4.18 7.30 -16.74
CA THR A 73 -5.51 6.95 -17.23
C THR A 73 -5.40 6.14 -18.54
N ASN A 74 -4.73 4.99 -18.47
CA ASN A 74 -4.90 3.98 -19.51
C ASN A 74 -6.30 3.40 -19.37
N GLY A 75 -7.25 3.99 -20.11
CA GLY A 75 -8.57 3.42 -20.32
C GLY A 75 -8.48 2.08 -21.06
N PRO A 76 -9.56 1.29 -21.05
CA PRO A 76 -9.63 -0.05 -21.67
C PRO A 76 -9.32 -0.10 -23.18
N ASP A 77 -9.15 1.05 -23.85
CA ASP A 77 -8.79 1.12 -25.27
C ASP A 77 -7.29 0.95 -25.56
N ALA A 78 -6.40 1.06 -24.56
CA ALA A 78 -4.96 0.84 -24.76
C ALA A 78 -4.61 -0.63 -25.06
N ASP A 79 -5.36 -1.58 -24.48
CA ASP A 79 -5.19 -3.03 -24.73
C ASP A 79 -5.59 -3.44 -26.16
N ARG A 80 -6.46 -2.66 -26.82
CA ARG A 80 -6.95 -2.98 -28.17
C ARG A 80 -5.90 -2.83 -29.27
N ARG A 81 -4.85 -2.03 -29.05
CA ARG A 81 -3.80 -1.79 -30.06
C ARG A 81 -2.76 -2.92 -30.19
N GLN A 82 -2.70 -3.85 -29.22
CA GLN A 82 -1.69 -4.93 -29.23
C GLN A 82 -2.17 -6.28 -29.77
N GLY A 83 -3.38 -6.37 -30.34
CA GLY A 83 -3.82 -7.59 -31.06
C GLY A 83 -3.92 -8.87 -30.22
N LEU A 84 -3.88 -8.76 -28.89
CA LEU A 84 -4.05 -9.89 -27.98
C LEU A 84 -5.55 -10.19 -27.81
N LYS A 85 -6.10 -11.01 -28.70
CA LYS A 85 -7.38 -11.68 -28.47
C LYS A 85 -7.22 -13.20 -28.49
N ALA A 86 -7.33 -13.78 -27.31
CA ALA A 86 -8.25 -14.87 -27.06
C ALA A 86 -8.82 -14.63 -25.66
N GLU A 87 -10.09 -14.25 -25.57
CA GLU A 87 -10.83 -14.30 -24.31
C GLU A 87 -11.03 -15.78 -23.96
N GLU A 88 -10.01 -16.41 -23.37
CA GLU A 88 -10.22 -17.58 -22.54
C GLU A 88 -11.01 -17.11 -21.32
N LYS A 89 -12.13 -17.77 -21.01
CA LYS A 89 -12.88 -17.52 -19.76
C LYS A 89 -11.89 -17.56 -18.61
N GLU A 90 -11.52 -16.41 -18.06
CA GLU A 90 -10.62 -16.33 -16.93
C GLU A 90 -11.20 -17.20 -15.81
N LYS A 91 -10.48 -18.26 -15.45
CA LYS A 91 -10.80 -19.01 -14.24
C LYS A 91 -10.72 -17.99 -13.11
N VAL A 92 -11.80 -17.83 -12.37
CA VAL A 92 -11.81 -16.98 -11.19
C VAL A 92 -11.64 -17.87 -9.97
N VAL A 93 -10.61 -17.60 -9.17
CA VAL A 93 -10.42 -18.29 -7.89
C VAL A 93 -11.64 -18.01 -7.01
N GLN A 94 -12.25 -19.09 -6.51
CA GLN A 94 -13.39 -19.01 -5.61
C GLN A 94 -12.94 -18.73 -4.18
N ASP A 95 -13.80 -18.08 -3.41
CA ASP A 95 -13.60 -17.93 -1.96
C ASP A 95 -14.01 -19.22 -1.25
N ASN A 96 -13.03 -19.99 -0.77
CA ASN A 96 -13.25 -21.29 -0.12
C ASN A 96 -13.29 -21.20 1.41
N GLY A 97 -13.30 -20.00 2.01
CA GLY A 97 -13.29 -19.87 3.47
C GLY A 97 -11.90 -19.91 4.12
N GLU A 98 -10.89 -20.38 3.39
CA GLU A 98 -9.50 -20.52 3.86
C GLU A 98 -8.83 -19.15 4.11
N GLU A 99 -7.76 -19.15 4.92
CA GLU A 99 -6.86 -18.02 5.05
C GLU A 99 -6.31 -17.58 3.68
N CYS A 100 -6.32 -16.27 3.44
CA CYS A 100 -5.72 -15.68 2.24
C CYS A 100 -4.33 -15.13 2.56
N LYS A 101 -3.44 -15.19 1.57
CA LYS A 101 -2.11 -14.58 1.65
C LYS A 101 -1.70 -13.95 0.33
N LEU A 102 -0.82 -12.96 0.41
CA LEU A 102 -0.09 -12.39 -0.72
C LEU A 102 1.37 -12.86 -0.63
N VAL A 103 1.91 -13.38 -1.73
CA VAL A 103 3.33 -13.73 -1.81
C VAL A 103 4.04 -12.74 -2.72
N LEU A 104 5.17 -12.22 -2.25
CA LEU A 104 6.02 -11.25 -2.92
C LEU A 104 7.29 -11.99 -3.38
N VAL A 105 7.35 -12.28 -4.67
CA VAL A 105 8.44 -13.02 -5.31
C VAL A 105 9.48 -12.01 -5.79
N VAL A 106 10.64 -11.98 -5.13
CA VAL A 106 11.69 -10.99 -5.35
C VAL A 106 12.83 -11.59 -6.15
N ARG A 107 13.29 -10.88 -7.18
CA ARG A 107 14.51 -11.24 -7.91
C ARG A 107 15.76 -10.85 -7.13
N THR A 108 16.48 -11.84 -6.64
CA THR A 108 17.73 -11.63 -5.89
C THR A 108 18.95 -11.51 -6.78
N ASP A 109 18.86 -11.93 -8.05
CA ASP A 109 19.93 -11.80 -9.05
C ASP A 109 20.26 -10.34 -9.38
N LEU A 110 19.33 -9.42 -9.10
CA LEU A 110 19.47 -7.99 -9.36
C LEU A 110 20.29 -7.23 -8.31
N GLY A 111 20.74 -7.88 -7.23
CA GLY A 111 21.56 -7.23 -6.19
C GLY A 111 20.89 -6.05 -5.47
N MET A 112 19.54 -6.01 -5.43
CA MET A 112 18.79 -4.91 -4.79
C MET A 112 19.16 -4.76 -3.31
N THR A 113 19.33 -3.51 -2.87
CA THR A 113 19.48 -3.19 -1.44
C THR A 113 18.19 -3.47 -0.67
N LYS A 114 18.29 -3.67 0.64
CA LYS A 114 17.12 -3.97 1.50
C LYS A 114 16.02 -2.91 1.40
N GLY A 115 16.39 -1.63 1.36
CA GLY A 115 15.44 -0.53 1.21
C GLY A 115 14.71 -0.56 -0.12
N LYS A 116 15.43 -0.85 -1.22
CA LYS A 116 14.83 -0.98 -2.55
C LYS A 116 13.89 -2.17 -2.63
N ILE A 117 14.28 -3.33 -2.08
CA ILE A 117 13.41 -4.51 -1.97
C ILE A 117 12.10 -4.13 -1.25
N ALA A 118 12.17 -3.45 -0.11
CA ALA A 118 10.99 -3.06 0.65
C ALA A 118 10.05 -2.14 -0.14
N ALA A 119 10.59 -1.15 -0.86
CA ALA A 119 9.82 -0.26 -1.72
C ALA A 119 9.13 -1.04 -2.86
N GLN A 120 9.86 -1.90 -3.57
CA GLN A 120 9.34 -2.68 -4.69
C GLN A 120 8.27 -3.69 -4.25
N CYS A 121 8.47 -4.34 -3.10
CA CYS A 121 7.45 -5.19 -2.45
C CYS A 121 6.17 -4.42 -2.08
N SER A 122 6.32 -3.18 -1.63
CA SER A 122 5.18 -2.30 -1.32
C SER A 122 4.41 -1.93 -2.58
N HIS A 123 5.12 -1.62 -3.69
CA HIS A 123 4.50 -1.39 -4.98
C HIS A 123 3.76 -2.62 -5.50
N ALA A 124 4.35 -3.82 -5.40
CA ALA A 124 3.72 -5.07 -5.82
C ALA A 124 2.44 -5.36 -5.04
N THR A 125 2.47 -5.12 -3.73
CA THR A 125 1.30 -5.23 -2.85
C THR A 125 0.19 -4.29 -3.30
N LEU A 126 0.51 -3.01 -3.54
CA LEU A 126 -0.48 -2.01 -3.92
C LEU A 126 -1.07 -2.30 -5.31
N ALA A 127 -0.24 -2.80 -6.25
CA ALA A 127 -0.70 -3.22 -7.57
C ALA A 127 -1.74 -4.35 -7.46
N CYS A 128 -1.40 -5.42 -6.74
CA CYS A 128 -2.32 -6.54 -6.50
C CYS A 128 -3.62 -6.10 -5.81
N TYR A 129 -3.50 -5.24 -4.80
CA TYR A 129 -4.63 -4.67 -4.07
C TYR A 129 -5.57 -3.90 -5.01
N LYS A 130 -5.02 -2.98 -5.82
CA LYS A 130 -5.80 -2.17 -6.77
C LYS A 130 -6.47 -3.04 -7.84
N THR A 131 -5.79 -4.08 -8.33
CA THR A 131 -6.38 -5.03 -9.29
C THR A 131 -7.62 -5.71 -8.69
N LEU A 132 -7.52 -6.24 -7.47
CA LEU A 132 -8.68 -6.87 -6.80
C LEU A 132 -9.76 -5.85 -6.39
N LEU A 133 -9.38 -4.63 -6.02
CA LEU A 133 -10.31 -3.59 -5.60
C LEU A 133 -11.21 -3.12 -6.74
N ARG A 134 -10.68 -3.08 -7.97
CA ARG A 134 -11.42 -2.69 -9.19
C ARG A 134 -12.40 -3.78 -9.67
N ALA A 135 -12.31 -4.99 -9.14
CA ALA A 135 -13.24 -6.06 -9.49
C ALA A 135 -14.68 -5.71 -9.03
N PRO A 136 -15.72 -6.25 -9.70
CA PRO A 136 -17.10 -6.00 -9.32
C PRO A 136 -17.37 -6.33 -7.85
N ALA A 137 -18.20 -5.53 -7.17
CA ALA A 137 -18.42 -5.64 -5.72
C ALA A 137 -18.85 -7.05 -5.25
N ASN A 138 -19.62 -7.77 -6.08
CA ASN A 138 -20.13 -9.10 -5.78
C ASN A 138 -19.25 -10.25 -6.32
N SER A 139 -18.07 -9.93 -6.87
CA SER A 139 -17.16 -10.92 -7.44
C SER A 139 -16.42 -11.75 -6.36
N PRO A 140 -15.99 -12.98 -6.69
CA PRO A 140 -15.13 -13.77 -5.80
C PRO A 140 -13.84 -13.02 -5.40
N GLN A 141 -13.25 -12.27 -6.34
CA GLN A 141 -12.06 -11.43 -6.11
C GLN A 141 -12.28 -10.43 -4.98
N ARG A 142 -13.43 -9.73 -4.96
CA ARG A 142 -13.73 -8.75 -3.92
C ARG A 142 -13.94 -9.41 -2.55
N LYS A 143 -14.53 -10.62 -2.52
CA LYS A 143 -14.66 -11.43 -1.30
C LYS A 143 -13.31 -11.88 -0.76
N ILE A 144 -12.42 -12.37 -1.62
CA ILE A 144 -11.04 -12.74 -1.29
C ILE A 144 -10.29 -11.53 -0.71
N LEU A 145 -10.41 -10.36 -1.36
CA LEU A 145 -9.78 -9.14 -0.88
C LEU A 145 -10.28 -8.75 0.51
N SER A 146 -11.60 -8.72 0.71
CA SER A 146 -12.20 -8.40 2.01
C SER A 146 -11.79 -9.40 3.11
N ARG A 147 -11.69 -10.69 2.77
CA ARG A 147 -11.19 -11.71 3.69
C ARG A 147 -9.74 -11.45 4.08
N TRP A 148 -8.87 -11.20 3.11
CA TRP A 148 -7.47 -10.88 3.37
C TRP A 148 -7.32 -9.62 4.25
N GLU A 149 -8.11 -8.58 4.00
CA GLU A 149 -8.18 -7.38 4.84
C GLU A 149 -8.57 -7.71 6.29
N ARG A 150 -9.59 -8.55 6.48
CA ARG A 150 -10.08 -8.94 7.82
C ARG A 150 -9.15 -9.89 8.57
N LEU A 151 -8.31 -10.65 7.86
CA LEU A 151 -7.41 -11.65 8.43
C LEU A 151 -5.95 -11.16 8.53
N GLY A 152 -5.75 -9.85 8.69
CA GLY A 152 -4.44 -9.27 8.99
C GLY A 152 -3.51 -9.11 7.78
N GLN A 153 -4.02 -9.28 6.57
CA GLN A 153 -3.31 -8.96 5.33
C GLN A 153 -1.94 -9.64 5.21
N ALA A 154 -1.88 -10.96 5.44
CA ALA A 154 -0.64 -11.73 5.43
C ALA A 154 0.15 -11.53 4.12
N LYS A 155 1.45 -11.22 4.26
CA LYS A 155 2.42 -11.03 3.17
C LYS A 155 3.66 -11.88 3.45
N ILE A 156 4.11 -12.62 2.45
CA ILE A 156 5.29 -13.49 2.57
C ILE A 156 6.27 -13.13 1.45
N ALA A 157 7.50 -12.79 1.80
CA ALA A 157 8.56 -12.53 0.83
C ALA A 157 9.34 -13.82 0.53
N VAL A 158 9.47 -14.14 -0.76
CA VAL A 158 10.23 -15.28 -1.27
C VAL A 158 11.17 -14.81 -2.38
N GLN A 159 12.14 -15.64 -2.73
CA GLN A 159 13.18 -15.31 -3.71
C GLN A 159 13.16 -16.21 -4.94
N VAL A 160 13.52 -15.61 -6.07
CA VAL A 160 13.84 -16.26 -7.36
C VAL A 160 15.14 -15.70 -7.91
N LYS A 161 15.80 -16.44 -8.79
CA LYS A 161 17.12 -16.08 -9.31
C LYS A 161 17.12 -15.63 -10.77
N SER A 162 15.96 -15.53 -11.40
CA SER A 162 15.86 -15.10 -12.80
C SER A 162 14.52 -14.47 -13.15
N GLN A 163 14.52 -13.68 -14.22
CA GLN A 163 13.29 -13.14 -14.82
C GLN A 163 12.41 -14.23 -15.44
N GLU A 164 13.03 -15.24 -16.05
CA GLU A 164 12.34 -16.37 -16.67
C GLU A 164 11.45 -17.09 -15.64
N GLU A 165 12.04 -17.46 -14.50
CA GLU A 165 11.36 -18.13 -13.38
C GLU A 165 10.21 -17.27 -12.84
N MET A 166 10.41 -15.96 -12.69
CA MET A 166 9.35 -15.03 -12.29
C MET A 166 8.18 -15.03 -13.29
N LEU A 167 8.46 -14.99 -14.59
CA LEU A 167 7.44 -14.98 -15.63
C LEU A 167 6.69 -16.31 -15.73
N GLU A 168 7.36 -17.44 -15.49
CA GLU A 168 6.73 -18.75 -15.35
C GLU A 168 5.74 -18.78 -14.19
N LEU A 169 6.15 -18.28 -13.01
CA LEU A 169 5.27 -18.19 -11.84
C LEU A 169 4.07 -17.29 -12.11
N ARG A 170 4.26 -16.16 -12.81
CA ARG A 170 3.16 -15.26 -13.22
C ARG A 170 2.18 -15.97 -14.14
N ARG A 171 2.66 -16.68 -15.17
CA ARG A 171 1.82 -17.46 -16.09
C ARG A 171 1.03 -18.52 -15.33
N LYS A 172 1.69 -19.26 -14.44
CA LYS A 172 1.07 -20.28 -13.58
C LYS A 172 -0.02 -19.69 -12.69
N ALA A 173 0.27 -18.60 -11.99
CA ALA A 173 -0.71 -17.91 -11.14
C ALA A 173 -1.95 -17.47 -11.91
N ARG A 174 -1.77 -16.84 -13.08
CA ARG A 174 -2.88 -16.39 -13.93
C ARG A 174 -3.70 -17.56 -14.47
N SER A 175 -3.06 -18.67 -14.83
CA SER A 175 -3.78 -19.88 -15.28
C SER A 175 -4.68 -20.51 -14.20
N LEU A 176 -4.37 -20.23 -12.93
CA LEU A 176 -5.19 -20.63 -11.77
C LEU A 176 -6.22 -19.57 -11.38
N GLY A 177 -6.23 -18.40 -12.01
CA GLY A 177 -7.14 -17.29 -11.69
C GLY A 177 -6.67 -16.38 -10.56
N ILE A 178 -5.39 -16.45 -10.20
CA ILE A 178 -4.81 -15.64 -9.12
C ILE A 178 -4.32 -14.33 -9.71
N THR A 179 -4.60 -13.22 -9.02
CA THR A 179 -3.99 -11.92 -9.33
C THR A 179 -2.47 -12.00 -9.27
N ALA A 180 -1.81 -11.61 -10.35
CA ALA A 180 -0.36 -11.69 -10.49
C ALA A 180 0.18 -10.45 -11.21
N GLU A 181 0.76 -9.54 -10.43
CA GLU A 181 1.26 -8.22 -10.88
C GLU A 181 2.77 -8.12 -10.77
N VAL A 182 3.42 -7.68 -11.83
CA VAL A 182 4.88 -7.49 -11.88
C VAL A 182 5.19 -6.01 -11.77
N ILE A 183 6.16 -5.68 -10.91
CA ILE A 183 6.72 -4.35 -10.81
C ILE A 183 7.99 -4.28 -11.65
N GLN A 184 8.11 -3.17 -12.37
CA GLN A 184 9.29 -2.81 -13.12
C GLN A 184 9.97 -1.64 -12.45
N ASP A 185 11.30 -1.65 -12.43
CA ASP A 185 12.05 -0.51 -11.95
C ASP A 185 12.00 0.62 -12.98
N ALA A 186 11.73 1.84 -12.51
CA ALA A 186 11.60 3.02 -13.37
C ALA A 186 12.97 3.57 -13.84
N GLY A 187 14.07 2.85 -13.59
CA GLY A 187 15.40 3.23 -14.05
C GLY A 187 16.09 4.34 -13.26
N ARG A 188 15.63 4.64 -12.03
CA ARG A 188 16.23 5.67 -11.16
C ARG A 188 17.33 5.14 -10.24
N THR A 189 17.89 3.97 -10.56
CA THR A 189 18.87 3.28 -9.70
C THR A 189 19.81 2.41 -10.55
N GLN A 190 20.76 1.73 -9.91
CA GLN A 190 21.78 0.85 -10.50
C GLN A 190 21.25 -0.37 -11.30
N ILE A 191 19.93 -0.55 -11.44
CA ILE A 191 19.34 -1.63 -12.24
C ILE A 191 18.90 -1.05 -13.59
N GLU A 192 19.12 -1.81 -14.66
CA GLU A 192 18.64 -1.45 -16.00
C GLU A 192 17.14 -1.09 -15.99
N ALA A 193 16.81 0.06 -16.57
CA ALA A 193 15.44 0.55 -16.65
C ALA A 193 14.51 -0.50 -17.29
N GLY A 194 13.32 -0.68 -16.72
CA GLY A 194 12.35 -1.67 -17.20
C GLY A 194 12.58 -3.10 -16.69
N SER A 195 13.64 -3.35 -15.92
CA SER A 195 13.86 -4.63 -15.26
C SER A 195 12.70 -4.99 -14.35
N MET A 196 12.18 -6.21 -14.50
CA MET A 196 11.16 -6.76 -13.60
C MET A 196 11.80 -7.10 -12.26
N THR A 197 11.33 -6.51 -11.17
CA THR A 197 11.96 -6.60 -9.84
C THR A 197 11.23 -7.56 -8.91
N VAL A 198 9.91 -7.38 -8.78
CA VAL A 198 9.07 -8.11 -7.83
C VAL A 198 7.76 -8.50 -8.50
N LEU A 199 7.35 -9.75 -8.31
CA LEU A 199 6.03 -10.27 -8.68
C LEU A 199 5.18 -10.43 -7.41
N GLY A 200 4.03 -9.77 -7.35
CA GLY A 200 3.00 -10.07 -6.36
C GLY A 200 2.10 -11.21 -6.85
N VAL A 201 1.84 -12.21 -6.01
CA VAL A 201 0.95 -13.35 -6.27
C VAL A 201 -0.13 -13.42 -5.18
N GLY A 202 -1.38 -13.14 -5.55
CA GLY A 202 -2.50 -12.99 -4.64
C GLY A 202 -2.86 -11.52 -4.39
N PRO A 203 -3.53 -11.18 -3.28
CA PRO A 203 -4.09 -12.07 -2.27
C PRO A 203 -4.99 -13.17 -2.82
N ALA A 204 -4.84 -14.40 -2.34
CA ALA A 204 -5.69 -15.54 -2.70
C ALA A 204 -5.66 -16.62 -1.58
N PRO A 205 -6.60 -17.59 -1.57
CA PRO A 205 -6.57 -18.72 -0.64
C PRO A 205 -5.22 -19.41 -0.61
N ARG A 206 -4.73 -19.70 0.60
CA ARG A 206 -3.38 -20.22 0.85
C ARG A 206 -3.08 -21.45 0.01
N SER A 207 -3.98 -22.44 -0.04
CA SER A 207 -3.83 -23.68 -0.81
C SER A 207 -3.60 -23.45 -2.30
N VAL A 208 -4.21 -22.42 -2.89
CA VAL A 208 -4.07 -22.09 -4.31
C VAL A 208 -2.76 -21.33 -4.57
N VAL A 209 -2.40 -20.42 -3.67
CA VAL A 209 -1.11 -19.70 -3.74
C VAL A 209 0.07 -20.67 -3.60
N ASP A 210 -0.01 -21.64 -2.69
CA ASP A 210 1.04 -22.63 -2.45
C ASP A 210 1.30 -23.55 -3.65
N GLN A 211 0.31 -23.76 -4.53
CA GLN A 211 0.54 -24.46 -5.80
C GLN A 211 1.51 -23.69 -6.71
N VAL A 212 1.59 -22.37 -6.58
CA VAL A 212 2.49 -21.52 -7.38
C VAL A 212 3.83 -21.35 -6.67
N THR A 213 3.81 -20.95 -5.40
CA THR A 213 5.01 -20.44 -4.72
C THR A 213 5.51 -21.29 -3.55
N GLY A 214 4.86 -22.42 -3.24
CA GLY A 214 5.15 -23.22 -2.03
C GLY A 214 6.54 -23.87 -2.01
N GLY A 215 7.19 -24.04 -3.16
CA GLY A 215 8.56 -24.56 -3.26
C GLY A 215 9.66 -23.50 -3.21
N LEU A 216 9.29 -22.21 -3.17
CA LEU A 216 10.26 -21.12 -3.19
C LEU A 216 10.87 -20.88 -1.81
N LYS A 217 12.13 -20.43 -1.79
CA LYS A 217 12.81 -20.08 -0.54
C LYS A 217 12.34 -18.72 -0.04
N LEU A 218 12.28 -18.56 1.28
CA LEU A 218 12.10 -17.24 1.88
C LEU A 218 13.26 -16.30 1.48
N LEU A 219 12.94 -15.02 1.32
CA LEU A 219 13.89 -13.96 0.94
C LEU A 219 14.92 -13.68 2.05
#